data_AF-A0A0N8GH19-F1
#
_entry.id   AF-A0A0N8GH19-F1
#
_cell.length_a   1.000
_cell.length_b   1.000
_cell.length_c   1.000
_cell.angle_alpha   90.00
_cell.angle_beta   90.00
_cell.angle_gamma   90.00
#
_symmetry.space_group_name_H-M   'P 1'
#
loop_
_entity.id
_entity.type
_entity.pdbx_description
1 polymer ?
#
loop_
_entity_poly.entity_id
_entity_poly.type
_entity_poly.pdbx_seq_one_letter_code
_entity_poly.pdbx_strand_id
1 'polypeptide(L)'
;MKTQVLLYYIGAFIFAGLSILTLLQLHEAKYQIEAGSFIVIAAVIYYGMVTLYFKGTRKTFLLANTFLAIVALAGIFFNSMIFGGH
;
A
#
# COMPACT_ATOMS: atom_id res chain seq x y z
N MET A 1 2.20 9.03 -20.65
CA MET A 1 1.56 10.02 -19.75
C MET A 1 0.09 9.74 -19.45
N LYS A 2 -0.80 9.51 -20.44
CA LYS A 2 -2.23 9.26 -20.18
C LYS A 2 -2.49 8.10 -19.19
N THR A 3 -1.78 6.98 -19.35
CA THR A 3 -1.90 5.82 -18.44
C THR A 3 -1.41 6.10 -17.02
N GLN A 4 -0.32 6.87 -16.87
CA GLN A 4 0.20 7.21 -15.55
C GLN A 4 -0.79 8.06 -14.75
N VAL A 5 -1.39 9.06 -15.40
CA VAL A 5 -2.42 9.91 -14.80
C VAL A 5 -3.65 9.11 -14.42
N LEU A 6 -4.09 8.20 -15.30
CA LEU A 6 -5.20 7.29 -14.99
C LEU A 6 -4.90 6.44 -13.73
N LEU A 7 -3.70 5.87 -13.61
CA LEU A 7 -3.34 5.08 -12.43
C LEU A 7 -3.28 5.93 -11.15
N TYR A 8 -2.89 7.21 -11.23
CA TYR A 8 -2.99 8.10 -10.07
C TYR A 8 -4.45 8.35 -9.66
N TYR A 9 -5.36 8.56 -10.60
CA TYR A 9 -6.79 8.70 -10.29
C TYR A 9 -7.40 7.42 -9.70
N ILE A 10 -7.04 6.25 -10.24
CA ILE A 10 -7.46 4.96 -9.69
C ILE A 10 -6.97 4.81 -8.24
N GLY A 11 -5.70 5.12 -7.98
CA GLY A 11 -5.14 5.10 -6.63
C GLY A 11 -5.89 6.06 -5.70
N ALA A 12 -6.12 7.30 -6.14
CA ALA A 12 -6.82 8.31 -5.34
C ALA A 12 -8.23 7.86 -4.97
N PHE A 13 -8.96 7.29 -5.93
CA PHE A 13 -10.30 6.77 -5.72
C PHE A 13 -10.30 5.60 -4.72
N ILE A 14 -9.40 4.63 -4.89
CA ILE A 14 -9.28 3.47 -4.00
C ILE A 14 -8.93 3.90 -2.58
N PHE A 15 -7.88 4.68 -2.38
CA PHE A 15 -7.41 5.05 -1.04
C PHE A 15 -8.36 6.04 -0.34
N ALA A 16 -9.03 6.94 -1.07
CA ALA A 16 -10.08 7.76 -0.49
C ALA A 16 -11.29 6.90 -0.06
N GLY A 17 -11.70 5.95 -0.90
CA GLY A 17 -12.76 5.00 -0.57
C GLY A 17 -12.44 4.17 0.67
N LEU A 18 -11.22 3.64 0.76
CA LEU A 18 -10.75 2.89 1.94
C LEU A 18 -10.75 3.75 3.20
N SER A 19 -10.26 4.99 3.14
CA SER A 19 -10.28 5.90 4.29
C SER A 19 -11.70 6.18 4.78
N ILE A 20 -12.66 6.38 3.87
CA ILE A 20 -14.07 6.56 4.24
C ILE A 20 -14.61 5.29 4.90
N LEU A 21 -14.35 4.12 4.32
CA LEU A 21 -14.79 2.84 4.88
C LEU A 21 -14.20 2.58 6.27
N THR A 22 -12.93 2.90 6.48
CA THR A 22 -12.27 2.80 7.80
C THR A 22 -12.99 3.61 8.86
N LEU A 23 -13.40 4.84 8.55
CA LEU A 23 -14.13 5.69 9.50
C LEU A 23 -15.57 5.23 9.75
N LEU A 24 -16.22 4.65 8.75
CA LEU A 24 -17.61 4.17 8.85
C LEU A 24 -17.74 2.80 9.53
N GLN A 25 -16.78 1.91 9.31
CA GLN A 25 -16.88 0.51 9.74
C GLN A 25 -16.20 0.27 11.10
N LEU A 26 -15.07 0.92 11.37
CA LEU A 26 -14.34 0.74 12.62
C LEU A 26 -14.82 1.76 13.64
N HIS A 27 -15.26 1.28 14.80
CA HIS A 27 -15.83 2.13 15.86
C HIS A 27 -14.80 2.52 16.93
N GLU A 28 -13.74 1.73 17.10
CA GLU A 28 -12.68 2.05 18.06
C GLU A 28 -11.57 2.86 17.37
N ALA A 29 -11.20 3.98 18.01
CA ALA A 29 -10.16 4.87 17.51
C ALA A 29 -8.81 4.16 17.29
N LYS A 30 -8.49 3.16 18.13
CA LYS A 30 -7.26 2.36 17.98
C LYS A 30 -7.20 1.67 16.61
N TYR A 31 -8.27 0.98 16.22
CA TYR A 31 -8.31 0.27 14.94
C TYR A 31 -8.43 1.22 13.75
N GLN A 32 -9.11 2.37 13.91
CA GLN A 32 -9.13 3.41 12.89
C GLN A 32 -7.73 3.96 12.61
N ILE A 33 -6.93 4.21 13.66
CA ILE A 33 -5.54 4.70 13.53
C ILE A 33 -4.66 3.64 12.87
N GLU A 34 -4.78 2.38 13.28
CA GLU A 34 -4.02 1.28 12.68
C GLU A 34 -4.33 1.12 11.20
N ALA A 35 -5.61 0.97 10.84
CA ALA A 35 -6.06 0.84 9.45
C ALA A 35 -5.73 2.08 8.62
N GLY A 36 -5.94 3.28 9.18
CA GLY A 36 -5.60 4.54 8.53
C GLY A 36 -4.10 4.67 8.25
N SER A 37 -3.24 4.27 9.18
CA SER A 37 -1.80 4.26 8.98
C SER A 37 -1.39 3.29 7.87
N PHE A 38 -2.01 2.11 7.83
CA PHE A 38 -1.78 1.13 6.77
C PHE A 38 -2.21 1.64 5.38
N ILE A 39 -3.39 2.29 5.29
CA ILE A 39 -3.88 2.91 4.05
C ILE A 39 -2.90 3.96 3.53
N VAL A 40 -2.37 4.83 4.42
CA VAL A 40 -1.41 5.87 4.04
C VAL A 40 -0.11 5.25 3.53
N ILE A 41 0.44 4.26 4.22
CA ILE A 41 1.66 3.56 3.80
C ILE A 41 1.46 2.89 2.44
N ALA A 42 0.36 2.17 2.27
CA ALA A 42 0.01 1.52 1.01
C ALA A 42 -0.15 2.52 -0.14
N ALA A 43 -0.76 3.68 0.13
CA ALA A 43 -0.89 4.75 -0.84
C ALA A 43 0.48 5.27 -1.29
N VAL A 44 1.37 5.59 -0.35
CA VAL A 44 2.73 6.04 -0.65
C VAL A 44 3.48 5.03 -1.51
N ILE A 45 3.40 3.74 -1.15
CA ILE A 45 4.02 2.66 -1.94
C ILE A 45 3.43 2.61 -3.34
N TYR A 46 2.10 2.65 -3.49
CA TYR A 46 1.43 2.63 -4.78
C TYR A 46 1.87 3.79 -5.68
N TYR A 47 1.78 5.03 -5.19
CA TYR A 47 2.18 6.22 -5.95
C TYR A 47 3.67 6.21 -6.27
N GLY A 48 4.51 5.74 -5.35
CA GLY A 48 5.94 5.54 -5.55
C GLY A 48 6.20 4.55 -6.68
N MET A 49 5.54 3.40 -6.68
CA MET A 49 5.70 2.35 -7.69
C MET A 49 5.19 2.77 -9.07
N VAL A 50 4.04 3.46 -9.16
CA VAL A 50 3.56 4.05 -10.41
C VAL A 50 4.59 5.05 -10.95
N THR A 51 5.14 5.90 -10.09
CA THR A 51 6.16 6.88 -10.49
C THR A 51 7.44 6.21 -10.96
N LEU A 52 7.93 5.20 -10.23
CA LEU A 52 9.10 4.39 -10.61
C LEU A 52 8.91 3.64 -11.92
N TYR A 53 7.71 3.13 -12.19
CA TYR A 53 7.41 2.42 -13.43
C TYR A 53 7.52 3.33 -14.66
N PHE A 54 6.99 4.56 -14.59
CA PHE A 54 6.98 5.49 -15.73
C PHE A 54 8.22 6.38 -15.84
N LYS A 55 8.85 6.75 -14.73
CA LYS A 55 9.97 7.70 -14.69
C LYS A 55 11.31 7.07 -14.27
N GLY A 56 11.29 5.89 -13.69
CA GLY A 56 12.49 5.18 -13.24
C GLY A 56 13.08 4.27 -14.32
N THR A 57 14.20 3.63 -13.99
CA THR A 57 14.77 2.58 -14.85
C THR A 57 14.03 1.26 -14.63
N ARG A 58 13.98 0.40 -15.66
CA ARG A 58 13.43 -0.96 -15.55
C ARG A 58 14.08 -1.76 -14.42
N LYS A 59 15.39 -1.60 -14.22
CA LYS A 59 16.13 -2.27 -13.14
C LYS A 59 15.66 -1.80 -11.76
N THR A 60 15.54 -0.48 -11.56
CA THR A 60 15.07 0.08 -10.28
C THR A 60 13.66 -0.38 -9.95
N PHE A 61 12.75 -0.36 -10.93
CA PHE A 61 11.39 -0.85 -10.75
C PHE A 61 11.36 -2.33 -10.35
N LEU A 62 12.11 -3.17 -11.08
CA LEU A 62 12.17 -4.61 -10.78
C LEU A 62 12.75 -4.89 -9.39
N LEU A 63 13.82 -4.18 -9.00
CA LEU A 63 14.41 -4.33 -7.67
C LEU A 63 13.43 -3.92 -6.56
N ALA A 64 12.77 -2.77 -6.70
CA ALA A 64 11.78 -2.31 -5.74
C ALA A 64 10.59 -3.29 -5.65
N ASN A 65 10.11 -3.79 -6.79
CA ASN A 65 9.00 -4.74 -6.84
C ASN A 65 9.38 -6.10 -6.21
N THR A 66 10.56 -6.61 -6.52
CA THR A 66 11.07 -7.86 -5.93
C THR A 66 11.25 -7.70 -4.43
N PHE A 67 11.79 -6.58 -3.98
CA PHE A 67 11.92 -6.28 -2.55
C PHE A 67 10.55 -6.25 -1.86
N LEU A 68 9.56 -5.56 -2.43
CA LEU A 68 8.19 -5.54 -1.92
C LEU A 68 7.57 -6.94 -1.88
N ALA A 69 7.80 -7.76 -2.90
CA ALA A 69 7.33 -9.15 -2.92
C ALA A 69 7.96 -9.98 -1.79
N ILE A 70 9.26 -9.84 -1.54
CA ILE A 70 9.95 -10.51 -0.44
C ILE A 70 9.39 -10.04 0.91
N VAL A 71 9.21 -8.73 1.10
CA VAL A 71 8.65 -8.17 2.33
C VAL A 71 7.21 -8.67 2.55
N ALA A 72 6.39 -8.74 1.51
CA ALA A 72 5.03 -9.26 1.59
C ALA A 72 5.02 -10.76 1.96
N LEU A 73 5.84 -11.58 1.31
CA LEU A 73 5.98 -13.00 1.62
C LEU A 73 6.46 -13.19 3.06
N ALA A 74 7.49 -12.46 3.49
CA ALA A 74 7.97 -12.51 4.86
C ALA A 74 6.89 -12.09 5.85
N GLY A 75 6.14 -11.02 5.55
CA GLY A 75 5.02 -10.57 6.36
C GLY A 75 3.93 -11.62 6.51
N ILE A 76 3.63 -12.39 5.46
CA ILE A 76 2.64 -13.49 5.51
C ILE A 76 3.15 -14.66 6.34
N PHE A 77 4.37 -15.14 6.09
CA PHE A 77 4.89 -16.36 6.72
C PHE A 77 5.41 -16.17 8.14
N PHE A 78 5.90 -14.97 8.47
CA PHE A 78 6.46 -14.67 9.79
C PHE A 78 5.51 -13.84 10.67
N ASN A 79 4.28 -13.57 10.23
CA ASN A 79 3.29 -12.79 10.99
C ASN A 79 3.16 -13.31 12.43
N SER A 80 2.89 -14.61 12.57
CA SER A 80 2.64 -15.29 13.85
C SER A 80 3.85 -15.27 14.79
N MET A 81 5.06 -15.19 14.24
CA MET A 81 6.30 -15.08 15.01
C MET A 81 6.59 -13.65 15.46
N ILE A 82 6.25 -12.65 14.64
CA ILE A 82 6.59 -11.23 14.86
C ILE A 82 5.52 -10.51 15.69
N PHE A 83 4.25 -10.78 15.43
CA PHE A 83 3.13 -10.09 16.05
C PHE A 83 2.38 -10.95 17.08
N GLY A 84 2.80 -12.21 17.25
CA GLY A 84 2.07 -13.22 18.02
C GLY A 84 0.89 -13.77 17.23
N GLY A 85 0.53 -15.04 17.48
CA GLY A 85 -0.70 -15.60 16.91
C GLY A 85 -1.91 -14.84 17.46
N HIS A 86 -2.73 -14.28 16.58
CA HIS A 86 -4.09 -13.88 16.91
C HIS A 86 -4.98 -15.11 17.13
#